data_AF-A0A397UG15-F1
#
_entry.id   AF-A0A397UG15-F1
#
_cell.length_a   1.000
_cell.length_b   1.000
_cell.length_c   1.000
_cell.angle_alpha   90.00
_cell.angle_beta   90.00
_cell.angle_gamma   90.00
#
_symmetry.space_group_name_H-M   'P 1'
#
loop_
_entity.id
_entity.type
_entity.pdbx_description
1 polymer ?
#
loop_
_entity_poly.entity_id
_entity_poly.type
_entity_poly.pdbx_seq_one_letter_code
_entity_poly.pdbx_strand_id
1 'polypeptide(L)'
;MAFLTKPVQSKLYVSSSSTASPKSRHVQIIEEHPLNHRLEILFPTLLSPQQENKFLKEAFYYKADIPLSYFIERYFIQDYLQKGRVVAQSLAGKPAKFGPDRQRFVVQINLLEKSMIPGKKGFERIKWCFDNTLSDPFPFLISYVDSVTQETQKITFPPTFNAKKFTIELNFEKLNDIIFPDMEVIKTASQDDHWRSDIVEIYDWFGMASLRTQRNNIIF
;
A
#
# COMPACT_ATOMS: atom_id res chain seq x y z
N MET A 1 -10.27 -11.78 -31.98
CA MET A 1 -10.58 -11.80 -30.53
C MET A 1 -10.20 -13.16 -29.99
N ALA A 2 -9.14 -13.24 -29.18
CA ALA A 2 -8.77 -14.49 -28.53
C ALA A 2 -9.63 -14.65 -27.27
N PHE A 3 -10.54 -15.62 -27.27
CA PHE A 3 -11.30 -15.98 -26.08
C PHE A 3 -10.36 -16.62 -25.06
N LEU A 4 -10.40 -16.17 -23.81
CA LEU A 4 -9.66 -16.79 -22.71
C LEU A 4 -10.14 -18.25 -22.58
N THR A 5 -9.22 -19.20 -22.70
CA THR A 5 -9.51 -20.65 -22.69
C THR A 5 -9.87 -21.19 -21.31
N LYS A 6 -9.72 -20.38 -20.25
CA LYS A 6 -10.14 -20.65 -18.87
C LYS A 6 -10.62 -19.36 -18.21
N PRO A 7 -11.63 -19.42 -17.32
CA PRO A 7 -12.05 -18.26 -16.55
C PRO A 7 -10.89 -17.77 -15.68
N VAL A 8 -10.81 -16.44 -15.49
CA VAL A 8 -9.85 -15.83 -14.57
C VAL A 8 -10.15 -16.34 -13.17
N GLN A 9 -9.12 -16.87 -12.49
CA GLN A 9 -9.27 -17.29 -11.10
C GLN A 9 -9.22 -16.06 -10.19
N SER A 10 -10.34 -15.74 -9.56
CA SER A 10 -10.41 -14.79 -8.45
C SER A 10 -10.59 -15.55 -7.13
N LYS A 11 -10.04 -15.00 -6.05
CA LYS A 11 -10.23 -15.52 -4.69
C LYS A 11 -10.56 -14.35 -3.78
N LEU A 12 -11.66 -14.46 -3.04
CA LEU A 12 -12.04 -13.53 -1.98
C LEU A 12 -11.84 -14.23 -0.64
N TYR A 13 -11.08 -13.60 0.26
CA TYR A 13 -10.92 -14.06 1.63
C TYR A 13 -11.75 -13.18 2.56
N VAL A 14 -12.63 -13.80 3.35
CA VAL A 14 -13.49 -13.12 4.32
C VAL A 14 -13.18 -13.68 5.71
N SER A 15 -13.01 -12.79 6.69
CA SER A 15 -12.88 -13.14 8.09
C SER A 15 -13.62 -12.15 8.98
N SER A 16 -14.29 -12.66 10.02
CA SER A 16 -14.89 -11.85 11.07
C SER A 16 -14.06 -11.96 12.36
N SER A 17 -13.81 -10.83 13.02
CA SER A 17 -13.06 -10.76 14.28
C SER A 17 -13.43 -9.47 15.02
N SER A 18 -13.18 -9.43 16.33
CA SER A 18 -13.25 -8.21 17.13
C SER A 18 -11.89 -7.50 17.17
N THR A 19 -11.88 -6.17 17.16
CA THR A 19 -10.65 -5.37 17.37
C THR A 19 -10.11 -5.51 18.80
N ALA A 20 -10.97 -5.86 19.76
CA ALA A 20 -10.58 -6.11 21.15
C ALA A 20 -10.00 -7.52 21.38
N SER A 21 -10.13 -8.43 20.41
CA SER A 21 -9.63 -9.80 20.56
C SER A 21 -8.10 -9.84 20.45
N PRO A 22 -7.38 -10.49 21.37
CA PRO A 22 -5.93 -10.66 21.27
C PRO A 22 -5.51 -11.57 20.10
N LYS A 23 -6.43 -12.35 19.54
CA LYS A 23 -6.21 -13.20 18.36
C LYS A 23 -6.42 -12.44 17.04
N SER A 24 -6.88 -11.19 17.10
CA SER A 24 -7.20 -10.40 15.93
C SER A 24 -5.94 -9.96 15.19
N ARG A 25 -5.87 -10.25 13.89
CA ARG A 25 -4.71 -9.91 13.02
C ARG A 25 -4.88 -8.58 12.27
N HIS A 26 -5.87 -7.77 12.62
CA HIS A 26 -6.22 -6.56 11.85
C HIS A 26 -5.04 -5.57 11.74
N VAL A 27 -4.28 -5.35 12.81
CA VAL A 27 -3.07 -4.50 12.78
C VAL A 27 -2.01 -5.10 11.85
N GLN A 28 -1.70 -6.39 12.05
CA GLN A 28 -0.69 -7.09 11.24
C GLN A 28 -1.02 -7.03 9.75
N ILE A 29 -2.27 -7.27 9.36
CA ILE A 29 -2.72 -7.24 7.95
C ILE A 29 -2.49 -5.85 7.34
N ILE A 30 -2.78 -4.78 8.09
CA ILE A 30 -2.57 -3.40 7.62
C ILE A 30 -1.07 -3.10 7.49
N GLU A 31 -0.28 -3.49 8.48
CA GLU A 31 1.17 -3.21 8.50
C GLU A 31 1.97 -4.01 7.47
N GLU A 32 1.54 -5.23 7.14
CA GLU A 32 2.16 -6.10 6.13
C GLU A 32 1.75 -5.74 4.69
N HIS A 33 0.88 -4.74 4.50
CA HIS A 33 0.48 -4.23 3.18
C HIS A 33 1.00 -2.80 2.95
N PRO A 34 2.32 -2.62 2.70
CA PRO A 34 2.97 -1.31 2.73
C PRO A 34 2.62 -0.39 1.55
N LEU A 35 2.13 -0.94 0.43
CA LEU A 35 1.87 -0.20 -0.81
C LEU A 35 0.38 -0.01 -1.02
N ASN A 36 -0.12 1.18 -0.68
CA ASN A 36 -1.53 1.55 -0.84
C ASN A 36 -1.65 2.76 -1.76
N HIS A 37 -2.46 2.63 -2.82
CA HIS A 37 -2.70 3.71 -3.77
C HIS A 37 -3.93 4.57 -3.41
N ARG A 38 -4.98 3.92 -2.91
CA ARG A 38 -6.27 4.55 -2.62
C ARG A 38 -6.86 3.94 -1.34
N LEU A 39 -7.39 4.81 -0.49
CA LEU A 39 -8.19 4.44 0.68
C LEU A 39 -9.53 5.14 0.57
N GLU A 40 -10.60 4.37 0.66
CA GLU A 40 -11.96 4.89 0.72
C GLU A 40 -12.62 4.38 1.98
N ILE A 41 -13.27 5.29 2.68
CA ILE A 41 -14.05 4.98 3.88
C ILE A 41 -15.43 5.54 3.65
N LEU A 42 -16.43 4.68 3.78
CA LEU A 42 -17.83 5.03 3.62
C LEU A 42 -18.51 4.98 4.98
N PHE A 43 -19.14 6.10 5.35
CA PHE A 43 -19.89 6.22 6.60
C PHE A 43 -21.39 6.16 6.28
N PRO A 44 -22.18 5.36 7.02
CA PRO A 44 -23.64 5.31 6.84
C PRO A 44 -24.33 6.59 7.30
N THR A 45 -23.62 7.43 8.04
CA THR A 45 -24.10 8.72 8.54
C THR A 45 -23.14 9.84 8.15
N LEU A 46 -23.67 11.06 8.06
CA LEU A 46 -22.85 12.23 7.81
C LEU A 46 -21.94 12.49 9.01
N LEU A 47 -20.66 12.72 8.72
CA LEU A 47 -19.71 13.17 9.71
C LEU A 47 -19.93 14.65 10.00
N SER A 48 -19.72 15.04 11.26
CA SER A 48 -19.57 16.45 11.61
C SER A 48 -18.19 16.96 11.17
N PRO A 49 -18.02 18.28 10.96
CA PRO A 49 -16.71 18.84 10.62
C PRO A 49 -15.61 18.49 11.64
N GLN A 50 -15.97 18.34 12.92
CA GLN A 50 -15.02 17.91 13.96
C GLN A 50 -14.57 16.46 13.80
N GLN A 51 -15.43 15.58 13.29
CA GLN A 51 -15.09 14.20 12.97
C GLN A 51 -14.25 14.11 11.70
N GLU A 52 -14.58 14.90 10.67
CA GLU A 52 -13.78 15.00 9.44
C GLU A 52 -12.34 15.45 9.75
N ASN A 53 -12.19 16.44 10.63
CA ASN A 53 -10.89 16.95 11.06
C ASN A 53 -9.97 15.88 11.68
N LYS A 54 -10.52 14.79 12.23
CA LYS A 54 -9.70 13.67 12.75
C LYS A 54 -8.96 12.92 11.65
N PHE A 55 -9.43 12.99 10.41
CA PHE A 55 -8.82 12.37 9.25
C PHE A 55 -7.85 13.29 8.51
N LEU A 56 -7.89 14.61 8.77
CA LEU A 56 -7.09 15.63 8.08
C LEU A 56 -5.61 15.67 8.49
N LYS A 57 -5.01 14.54 8.90
CA LYS A 57 -3.57 14.50 9.12
C LYS A 57 -2.85 14.68 7.79
N GLU A 58 -1.95 15.67 7.71
CA GLU A 58 -1.14 15.86 6.51
C GLU A 58 -0.26 14.63 6.30
N ALA A 59 -0.50 13.92 5.22
CA ALA A 59 0.34 12.84 4.75
C ALA A 59 0.88 13.20 3.37
N PHE A 60 2.12 12.81 3.09
CA PHE A 60 2.79 13.15 1.84
C PHE A 60 3.83 12.09 1.46
N TYR A 61 4.21 12.10 0.19
CA TYR A 61 5.30 11.30 -0.33
C TYR A 61 6.13 12.14 -1.29
N TYR A 62 7.27 11.61 -1.70
CA TYR A 62 8.14 12.22 -2.70
C TYR A 62 8.16 11.38 -3.96
N LYS A 63 8.22 12.07 -5.11
CA LYS A 63 8.74 11.48 -6.33
C LYS A 63 10.19 11.96 -6.50
N ALA A 64 11.15 11.04 -6.58
CA ALA A 64 12.56 11.39 -6.72
C ALA A 64 13.29 10.35 -7.58
N ASP A 65 14.32 10.79 -8.30
CA ASP A 65 15.22 9.93 -9.05
C ASP A 65 16.36 9.49 -8.12
N ILE A 66 16.30 8.27 -7.59
CA ILE A 66 17.18 7.80 -6.52
C ILE A 66 18.04 6.63 -7.03
N PRO A 67 19.38 6.71 -6.93
CA PRO A 67 20.26 5.56 -7.17
C PRO A 67 20.12 4.54 -6.03
N LEU A 68 20.17 3.24 -6.34
CA LEU A 68 19.98 2.20 -5.33
C LEU A 68 21.04 2.24 -4.22
N SER A 69 22.24 2.75 -4.51
CA SER A 69 23.31 2.95 -3.54
C SER A 69 22.92 3.89 -2.39
N TYR A 70 22.01 4.85 -2.61
CA TYR A 70 21.52 5.75 -1.57
C TYR A 70 20.87 5.01 -0.39
N PHE A 71 20.13 3.93 -0.66
CA PHE A 71 19.43 3.17 0.39
C PHE A 71 20.37 2.41 1.33
N ILE A 72 21.62 2.17 0.91
CA ILE A 72 22.64 1.47 1.72
C ILE A 72 23.63 2.44 2.39
N GLU A 73 23.45 3.75 2.19
CA GLU A 73 24.29 4.75 2.84
C GLU A 73 24.03 4.77 4.35
N ARG A 74 25.10 4.95 5.12
CA ARG A 74 25.05 4.86 6.57
C ARG A 74 24.04 5.82 7.19
N TYR A 75 24.00 7.07 6.73
CA TYR A 75 23.07 8.05 7.26
C TYR A 75 21.62 7.66 6.92
N PHE A 76 21.35 7.12 5.73
CA PHE A 76 19.99 6.71 5.37
C PHE A 76 19.46 5.62 6.30
N ILE A 77 20.31 4.62 6.59
CA ILE A 77 19.99 3.55 7.54
C ILE A 77 19.77 4.13 8.94
N GLN A 78 20.66 4.99 9.42
CA GLN A 78 20.64 5.53 10.78
C GLN A 78 19.50 6.53 11.02
N ASP A 79 19.19 7.37 10.03
CA ASP A 79 18.24 8.46 10.17
C ASP A 79 16.83 8.10 9.77
N TYR A 80 16.64 7.05 8.96
CA TYR A 80 15.32 6.63 8.51
C TYR A 80 15.00 5.18 8.88
N LEU A 81 15.80 4.20 8.44
CA LEU A 81 15.45 2.78 8.65
C LEU A 81 15.49 2.35 10.12
N GLN A 82 16.34 2.96 10.94
CA GLN A 82 16.43 2.67 12.38
C GLN A 82 15.45 3.48 13.23
N LYS A 83 14.92 4.58 12.69
CA LYS A 83 14.06 5.53 13.43
C LYS A 83 12.60 5.45 13.03
N GLY A 84 12.27 4.73 11.96
CA GLY A 84 10.90 4.59 11.49
C GLY A 84 10.77 3.61 10.35
N ARG A 85 9.79 3.86 9.48
CA ARG A 85 9.44 3.01 8.35
C ARG A 85 9.57 3.80 7.06
N VAL A 86 10.38 3.29 6.14
CA VAL A 86 10.48 3.82 4.79
C VAL A 86 9.75 2.87 3.86
N VAL A 87 8.89 3.43 3.00
CA VAL A 87 8.31 2.70 1.88
C VAL A 87 8.78 3.39 0.61
N ALA A 88 9.39 2.62 -0.30
CA ALA A 88 9.87 3.11 -1.58
C ALA A 88 9.45 2.14 -2.69
N GLN A 89 8.74 2.65 -3.69
CA GLN A 89 8.34 1.89 -4.87
C GLN A 89 8.86 2.57 -6.12
N SER A 90 9.65 1.86 -6.92
CA SER A 90 10.05 2.36 -8.23
C SER A 90 8.87 2.35 -9.20
N LEU A 91 8.75 3.40 -10.01
CA LEU A 91 7.82 3.43 -11.13
C LEU A 91 8.31 2.45 -12.21
N ALA A 92 7.37 1.82 -12.91
CA ALA A 92 7.61 0.70 -13.82
C ALA A 92 8.91 0.83 -14.61
N GLY A 93 9.83 -0.10 -14.35
CA GLY A 93 11.09 -0.19 -15.07
C GLY A 93 10.87 -0.56 -16.54
N LYS A 94 11.83 -0.14 -17.38
CA LYS A 94 11.96 -0.69 -18.73
C LYS A 94 12.09 -2.22 -18.65
N PRO A 95 11.63 -2.98 -19.67
CA PRO A 95 11.85 -4.42 -19.72
C PRO A 95 13.31 -4.77 -19.41
N ALA A 96 13.54 -5.84 -18.67
CA ALA A 96 14.89 -6.30 -18.36
C ALA A 96 15.68 -6.47 -19.67
N LYS A 97 16.88 -5.87 -19.73
CA LYS A 97 17.77 -5.96 -20.91
C LYS A 97 18.36 -7.36 -21.09
N PHE A 98 18.19 -8.25 -20.10
CA PHE A 98 18.84 -9.56 -20.01
C PHE A 98 17.82 -10.67 -19.75
N GLY A 99 18.04 -11.81 -20.40
CA GLY A 99 17.21 -13.02 -20.29
C GLY A 99 16.27 -13.23 -21.50
N PRO A 100 15.87 -14.48 -21.79
CA PRO A 100 14.79 -14.73 -22.74
C PRO A 100 13.52 -14.02 -22.28
N ASP A 101 12.68 -13.60 -23.22
CA ASP A 101 11.50 -12.75 -23.06
C ASP A 101 10.93 -12.69 -21.62
N ARG A 102 11.15 -11.55 -20.94
CA ARG A 102 10.42 -11.13 -19.73
C ARG A 102 10.65 -11.95 -18.44
N GLN A 103 11.82 -12.56 -18.24
CA GLN A 103 12.13 -13.11 -16.92
C GLN A 103 12.20 -12.00 -15.85
N ARG A 104 11.32 -12.10 -14.84
CA ARG A 104 11.32 -11.25 -13.64
C ARG A 104 11.90 -12.06 -12.49
N PHE A 105 12.90 -11.52 -11.81
CA PHE A 105 13.48 -12.11 -10.60
C PHE A 105 13.11 -11.27 -9.39
N VAL A 106 12.86 -11.91 -8.25
CA VAL A 106 12.67 -11.24 -6.96
C VAL A 106 13.96 -11.40 -6.16
N VAL A 107 14.58 -10.28 -5.81
CA VAL A 107 15.78 -10.24 -4.96
C VAL A 107 15.40 -9.51 -3.68
N GLN A 108 15.55 -10.19 -2.54
CA GLN A 108 15.29 -9.62 -1.22
C GLN A 108 16.61 -9.39 -0.50
N ILE A 109 16.82 -8.16 -0.02
CA ILE A 109 18.04 -7.75 0.69
C ILE A 109 17.62 -7.19 2.04
N ASN A 110 18.06 -7.82 3.12
CA ASN A 110 17.84 -7.31 4.47
C ASN A 110 18.96 -6.34 4.88
N LEU A 111 18.68 -5.05 4.79
CA LEU A 111 19.65 -3.98 5.07
C LEU A 111 20.13 -3.92 6.52
N LEU A 112 19.45 -4.60 7.45
CA LEU A 112 19.78 -4.61 8.88
C LEU A 112 20.59 -5.86 9.29
N GLU A 113 20.91 -6.76 8.35
CA GLU A 113 21.73 -7.92 8.66
C GLU A 113 23.19 -7.57 8.93
N LYS A 114 23.85 -8.40 9.74
CA LYS A 114 25.30 -8.29 10.02
C LYS A 114 26.16 -8.39 8.75
N SER A 115 25.64 -9.02 7.70
CA SER A 115 26.27 -9.15 6.37
C SER A 115 26.29 -7.82 5.59
N MET A 116 25.40 -6.88 5.95
CA MET A 116 25.21 -5.56 5.35
C MET A 116 25.97 -4.44 6.09
N ILE A 117 26.94 -4.80 6.93
CA ILE A 117 27.88 -3.86 7.56
C ILE A 117 29.02 -3.55 6.57
N PRO A 118 29.42 -2.27 6.39
CA PRO A 118 30.56 -1.90 5.56
C PRO A 118 31.83 -2.72 5.85
N GLY A 119 32.54 -3.14 4.80
CA GLY A 119 33.71 -4.03 4.87
C GLY A 119 33.38 -5.53 4.89
N LYS A 120 32.12 -5.93 4.98
CA LYS A 120 31.71 -7.34 4.84
C LYS A 120 31.43 -7.69 3.37
N LYS A 121 31.74 -8.92 2.98
CA LYS A 121 31.58 -9.41 1.59
C LYS A 121 30.17 -9.17 1.03
N GLY A 122 29.13 -9.33 1.84
CA GLY A 122 27.74 -9.09 1.44
C GLY A 122 27.50 -7.64 1.05
N PHE A 123 27.78 -6.71 1.98
CA PHE A 123 27.70 -5.28 1.74
C PHE A 123 28.53 -4.84 0.53
N GLU A 124 29.81 -5.22 0.47
CA GLU A 124 30.70 -4.81 -0.63
C GLU A 124 30.20 -5.31 -1.99
N ARG A 125 29.62 -6.53 -2.03
CA ARG A 125 29.05 -7.06 -3.28
C ARG A 125 27.82 -6.27 -3.73
N ILE A 126 26.90 -5.95 -2.81
CA ILE A 126 25.71 -5.15 -3.14
C ILE A 126 26.09 -3.74 -3.55
N LYS A 127 26.99 -3.10 -2.80
CA LYS A 127 27.52 -1.77 -3.14
C LYS A 127 28.16 -1.77 -4.52
N TRP A 128 29.01 -2.75 -4.82
CA TRP A 128 29.63 -2.87 -6.14
C TRP A 128 28.57 -3.00 -7.25
N CYS A 129 27.52 -3.80 -7.05
CA CYS A 129 26.43 -3.92 -8.01
C CYS A 129 25.70 -2.59 -8.24
N PHE A 130 25.42 -1.83 -7.17
CA PHE A 130 24.75 -0.52 -7.28
C PHE A 130 25.65 0.53 -7.93
N ASP A 131 26.96 0.48 -7.72
CA ASP A 131 27.88 1.47 -8.31
C ASP A 131 28.28 1.14 -9.75
N ASN A 132 28.30 -0.14 -10.15
CA ASN A 132 28.87 -0.58 -11.44
C ASN A 132 27.85 -1.20 -12.41
N THR A 133 26.73 -1.72 -11.91
CA THR A 133 25.73 -2.43 -12.75
C THR A 133 24.39 -1.72 -12.76
N LEU A 134 23.93 -1.24 -11.60
CA LEU A 134 22.66 -0.55 -11.41
C LEU A 134 22.90 0.92 -11.02
N SER A 135 23.81 1.57 -11.74
CA SER A 135 24.28 2.93 -11.45
C SER A 135 23.28 4.02 -11.78
N ASP A 136 22.36 3.75 -12.71
CA ASP A 136 21.35 4.71 -13.13
C ASP A 136 20.31 4.91 -12.01
N PRO A 137 19.92 6.16 -11.69
CA PRO A 137 18.83 6.43 -10.78
C PRO A 137 17.50 5.87 -11.28
N PHE A 138 16.65 5.45 -10.35
CA PHE A 138 15.29 5.01 -10.65
C PHE A 138 14.30 6.04 -10.12
N PRO A 139 13.19 6.30 -10.84
CA PRO A 139 12.12 7.12 -10.32
C PRO A 139 11.37 6.36 -9.23
N PHE A 140 11.44 6.84 -7.99
CA PHE A 140 10.75 6.28 -6.83
C PHE A 140 9.60 7.17 -6.37
N LEU A 141 8.52 6.52 -5.93
CA LEU A 141 7.59 7.07 -4.94
C LEU A 141 8.09 6.63 -3.57
N ILE A 142 8.39 7.58 -2.68
CA ILE A 142 8.98 7.29 -1.37
C ILE A 142 8.33 8.11 -0.24
N SER A 143 8.06 7.47 0.88
CA SER A 143 7.61 8.13 2.12
C SER A 143 8.36 7.58 3.33
N TYR A 144 8.40 8.39 4.38
CA TYR A 144 8.98 8.02 5.68
C TYR A 144 7.99 8.35 6.78
N VAL A 145 7.69 7.35 7.62
CA VAL A 145 6.87 7.51 8.81
C VAL A 145 7.76 7.28 10.02
N ASP A 146 7.83 8.27 10.90
CA ASP A 146 8.65 8.19 12.11
C ASP A 146 7.98 7.30 13.16
N SER A 147 8.77 6.43 13.82
CA SER A 147 8.22 5.42 14.73
C SER A 147 7.66 5.99 16.03
N VAL A 148 8.09 7.19 16.44
CA VAL A 148 7.66 7.83 17.70
C VAL A 148 6.42 8.66 17.46
N THR A 149 6.45 9.54 16.48
CA THR A 149 5.34 10.45 16.16
C THR A 149 4.19 9.75 15.42
N GLN A 150 4.48 8.62 14.74
CA GLN A 150 3.53 7.93 13.86
C GLN A 150 2.99 8.83 12.73
N GLU A 151 3.79 9.84 12.35
CA GLU A 151 3.44 10.82 11.33
C GLU A 151 4.44 10.79 10.17
N THR A 152 3.98 11.24 9.01
CA THR A 152 4.85 11.33 7.83
C THR A 152 5.86 12.46 8.03
N GLN A 153 7.14 12.15 7.92
CA GLN A 153 8.23 13.10 8.12
C GLN A 153 9.01 13.34 6.82
N LYS A 154 9.76 14.45 6.78
CA LYS A 154 10.55 14.82 5.60
C LYS A 154 11.77 13.91 5.44
N ILE A 155 12.09 13.59 4.19
CA ILE A 155 13.34 12.95 3.80
C ILE A 155 14.24 14.03 3.17
N THR A 156 15.50 14.05 3.55
CA THR A 156 16.49 14.99 3.01
C THR A 156 17.14 14.34 1.80
N PHE A 157 16.91 14.94 0.63
CA PHE A 157 17.47 14.45 -0.63
C PHE A 157 18.61 15.36 -1.11
N PRO A 158 19.66 14.77 -1.71
CA PRO A 158 20.60 15.52 -2.52
C PRO A 158 19.88 16.31 -3.63
N PRO A 159 20.35 17.53 -3.99
CA PRO A 159 19.73 18.33 -5.06
C PRO A 159 19.65 17.60 -6.41
N THR A 160 20.56 16.65 -6.65
CA THR A 160 20.64 15.85 -7.88
C THR A 160 19.49 14.86 -8.06
N PHE A 161 18.69 14.60 -7.02
CA PHE A 161 17.64 13.57 -7.06
C PHE A 161 16.29 14.09 -7.59
N ASN A 162 16.20 15.37 -7.98
CA ASN A 162 14.98 15.98 -8.52
C ASN A 162 13.73 15.75 -7.66
N ALA A 163 13.89 15.68 -6.33
CA ALA A 163 12.83 15.29 -5.43
C ALA A 163 11.67 16.31 -5.40
N LYS A 164 10.44 15.83 -5.59
CA LYS A 164 9.21 16.63 -5.54
C LYS A 164 8.26 16.05 -4.51
N LYS A 165 7.80 16.89 -3.56
CA LYS A 165 6.82 16.54 -2.54
C LYS A 165 5.40 16.56 -3.13
N PHE A 166 4.61 15.54 -2.82
CA PHE A 166 3.19 15.44 -3.14
C PHE A 166 2.41 15.21 -1.84
N THR A 167 1.44 16.07 -1.56
CA THR A 167 0.51 15.87 -0.44
C THR A 167 -0.62 14.94 -0.89
N ILE A 168 -1.05 14.04 -0.01
CA ILE A 168 -2.17 13.13 -0.30
C ILE A 168 -3.46 13.95 -0.30
N GLU A 169 -4.24 13.80 -1.37
CA GLU A 169 -5.54 14.44 -1.49
C GLU A 169 -6.57 13.72 -0.62
N LEU A 170 -7.22 14.48 0.26
CA LEU A 170 -8.34 14.01 1.08
C LEU A 170 -9.62 14.65 0.56
N ASN A 171 -10.54 13.82 0.09
CA ASN A 171 -11.81 14.26 -0.48
C ASN A 171 -12.96 13.74 0.37
N PHE A 172 -13.84 14.65 0.80
CA PHE A 172 -15.09 14.32 1.47
C PHE A 172 -16.22 14.51 0.48
N GLU A 173 -16.97 13.44 0.24
CA GLU A 173 -18.10 13.46 -0.68
C GLU A 173 -19.34 12.94 0.02
N LYS A 174 -20.42 13.73 -0.05
CA LYS A 174 -21.73 13.29 0.41
C LYS A 174 -22.42 12.53 -0.70
N LEU A 175 -22.81 11.29 -0.41
CA LEU A 175 -23.64 10.49 -1.29
C LEU A 175 -25.09 10.60 -0.83
N ASN A 176 -25.98 10.99 -1.75
CA ASN A 176 -27.42 11.05 -1.51
C ASN A 176 -28.11 9.83 -2.13
N ASP A 177 -29.27 9.47 -1.58
CA ASP A 177 -30.16 8.45 -2.15
C ASP A 177 -29.51 7.08 -2.36
N ILE A 178 -28.59 6.71 -1.47
CA ILE A 178 -27.98 5.38 -1.45
C ILE A 178 -28.81 4.45 -0.57
N ILE A 179 -29.21 3.32 -1.15
CA ILE A 179 -29.80 2.20 -0.41
C ILE A 179 -28.65 1.38 0.18
N PHE A 180 -28.51 1.41 1.51
CA PHE A 180 -27.55 0.58 2.24
C PHE A 180 -28.08 -0.84 2.40
N PRO A 181 -27.24 -1.88 2.16
CA PRO A 181 -27.61 -3.25 2.50
C PRO A 181 -27.70 -3.41 4.01
N ASP A 182 -28.43 -4.43 4.46
CA ASP A 182 -28.45 -4.79 5.87
C ASP A 182 -27.07 -5.34 6.29
N MET A 183 -26.43 -4.63 7.22
CA MET A 183 -25.10 -4.96 7.71
C MET A 183 -25.13 -5.93 8.91
N GLU A 184 -26.30 -6.23 9.49
CA GLU A 184 -26.40 -7.17 10.62
C GLU A 184 -25.93 -8.57 10.25
N VAL A 185 -26.01 -8.94 8.97
CA VAL A 185 -25.53 -10.22 8.44
C VAL A 185 -24.02 -10.42 8.67
N ILE A 186 -23.24 -9.34 8.78
CA ILE A 186 -21.79 -9.43 9.08
C ILE A 186 -21.57 -9.98 10.50
N LYS A 187 -22.49 -9.72 11.44
CA LYS A 187 -22.36 -10.17 12.83
C LYS A 187 -22.67 -11.66 12.99
N THR A 188 -23.57 -12.18 12.16
CA THR A 188 -23.93 -13.61 12.12
C THR A 188 -23.10 -14.40 11.10
N ALA A 189 -22.16 -13.75 10.40
CA ALA A 189 -21.27 -14.40 9.47
C ALA A 189 -20.61 -15.61 10.13
N SER A 190 -20.55 -16.75 9.41
CA SER A 190 -20.11 -18.07 9.86
C SER A 190 -21.11 -18.90 10.68
N GLN A 191 -22.28 -18.38 11.04
CA GLN A 191 -23.30 -19.12 11.80
C GLN A 191 -24.41 -19.74 10.92
N ASP A 192 -24.59 -19.27 9.68
CA ASP A 192 -25.64 -19.71 8.73
C ASP A 192 -25.08 -19.99 7.32
N ASP A 193 -25.56 -21.01 6.62
CA ASP A 193 -25.03 -21.44 5.31
C ASP A 193 -25.06 -20.34 4.21
N HIS A 194 -25.96 -19.37 4.33
CA HIS A 194 -26.12 -18.28 3.37
C HIS A 194 -25.14 -17.12 3.51
N TRP A 195 -24.39 -17.02 4.62
CA TRP A 195 -23.56 -15.85 4.94
C TRP A 195 -22.57 -15.47 3.83
N ARG A 196 -22.10 -16.46 3.05
CA ARG A 196 -21.16 -16.23 1.95
C ARG A 196 -21.78 -15.42 0.81
N SER A 197 -23.03 -15.71 0.46
CA SER A 197 -23.75 -14.98 -0.59
C SER A 197 -23.94 -13.53 -0.17
N ASP A 198 -24.39 -13.34 1.07
CA ASP A 198 -24.68 -12.00 1.60
C ASP A 198 -23.42 -11.12 1.67
N ILE A 199 -22.28 -11.68 2.09
CA ILE A 199 -21.03 -10.93 2.11
C ILE A 199 -20.56 -10.58 0.69
N VAL A 200 -20.74 -11.47 -0.29
CA VAL A 200 -20.41 -11.16 -1.69
C VAL A 200 -21.30 -10.02 -2.20
N GLU A 201 -22.59 -10.03 -1.89
CA GLU A 201 -23.48 -8.92 -2.25
C GLU A 201 -23.08 -7.59 -1.60
N ILE A 202 -22.67 -7.60 -0.33
CA ILE A 202 -22.16 -6.40 0.35
C ILE A 202 -20.85 -5.93 -0.30
N TYR A 203 -19.94 -6.84 -0.64
CA TYR A 203 -18.68 -6.53 -1.32
C TYR A 203 -18.93 -5.87 -2.69
N ASP A 204 -19.82 -6.45 -3.50
CA ASP A 204 -20.21 -5.90 -4.79
C ASP A 204 -20.88 -4.54 -4.64
N TRP A 205 -21.74 -4.38 -3.62
CA TRP A 205 -22.37 -3.10 -3.31
C TRP A 205 -21.35 -2.01 -2.96
N PHE A 206 -20.29 -2.32 -2.20
CA PHE A 206 -19.21 -1.35 -1.95
C PHE A 206 -18.52 -0.91 -3.25
N GLY A 207 -18.29 -1.84 -4.17
CA GLY A 207 -17.78 -1.54 -5.51
C GLY A 207 -18.69 -0.56 -6.26
N MET A 208 -19.99 -0.82 -6.27
CA MET A 208 -20.99 0.06 -6.91
C MET A 208 -21.05 1.45 -6.26
N ALA A 209 -21.01 1.53 -4.93
CA ALA A 209 -20.99 2.78 -4.20
C ALA A 209 -19.73 3.61 -4.51
N SER A 210 -18.56 2.97 -4.58
CA SER A 210 -17.28 3.60 -4.96
C SER A 210 -17.32 4.14 -6.40
N LEU A 211 -17.99 3.43 -7.31
CA LEU A 211 -18.18 3.85 -8.71
C LEU A 211 -19.28 4.91 -8.91
N ARG A 212 -19.97 5.33 -7.84
CA ARG A 212 -21.12 6.25 -7.90
C ARG A 212 -22.26 5.72 -8.78
N THR A 213 -22.39 4.40 -8.86
CA THR A 213 -23.43 3.74 -9.63
C THR A 213 -24.53 3.24 -8.70
N GLN A 214 -25.79 3.62 -8.95
CA GLN A 214 -26.92 3.07 -8.20
C GLN A 214 -27.27 1.67 -8.71
N ARG A 215 -27.59 0.76 -7.78
CA ARG A 215 -28.28 -0.49 -8.11
C ARG A 215 -29.70 -0.08 -8.51
N ASN A 216 -29.96 0.10 -9.81
CA ASN A 216 -31.34 0.07 -10.29
C ASN A 216 -31.89 -1.28 -9.83
N ASN A 217 -33.02 -1.30 -9.12
CA ASN A 217 -33.68 -2.53 -8.70
C ASN A 217 -34.00 -3.39 -9.94
N ILE A 218 -33.04 -4.22 -10.37
CA ILE A 218 -33.29 -5.36 -11.24
C ILE A 218 -33.62 -6.49 -10.28
N ILE A 219 -34.90 -6.56 -9.97
CA ILE A 219 -35.53 -7.74 -9.39
C ILE A 219 -35.29 -8.85 -10.41
N PHE A 220 -34.53 -9.88 -10.04
CA PHE A 220 -34.55 -11.18 -10.71
C PHE A 220 -35.54 -12.08 -10.00
#